data_AF-A0A8C5K256-F1
#
_entry.id   AF-A0A8C5K256-F1
#
_cell.length_a   1.000
_cell.length_b   1.000
_cell.length_c   1.000
_cell.angle_alpha   90.00
_cell.angle_beta   90.00
_cell.angle_gamma   90.00
#
_symmetry.space_group_name_H-M   'P 1'
#
loop_
_entity.id
_entity.type
_entity.pdbx_description
1 polymer ?
#
loop_
_entity_poly.entity_id
_entity_poly.type
_entity_poly.pdbx_seq_one_letter_code
_entity_poly.pdbx_strand_id
1 'polypeptide(L)'
;MASDLEQLCSHVNEKIGNIKKTLSLRNLGQEPALRNILSKIGAEIIIVNELLNEFELEIQYQEQTNASLKELCDSLEEDFKDVEHLKDNIPSHLPQVAATQSLVNESERNLQEPVKVEEPVPAKKPSKEQRIIKIMHQPKASMNSVNRNLYHRFINEETKDTKGHYFIVEADIKEFTTLKPDKRFHVILNILRHCRRLSEARGGGLTRYVIT
;
A
#
# COMPACT_ATOMS: atom_id res chain seq x y z
N MET A 1 30.21 -49.70 10.21
CA MET A 1 29.94 -49.62 11.66
C MET A 1 30.96 -48.67 12.24
N ALA A 2 30.53 -47.59 12.91
CA ALA A 2 31.46 -46.66 13.56
C ALA A 2 32.27 -47.43 14.61
N SER A 3 33.58 -47.18 14.69
CA SER A 3 34.43 -47.87 15.66
C SER A 3 34.02 -47.50 17.10
N ASP A 4 34.31 -48.37 18.07
CA ASP A 4 34.02 -48.09 19.49
C ASP A 4 34.65 -46.77 19.96
N LEU A 5 35.82 -46.42 19.42
CA LEU A 5 36.47 -45.13 19.65
C LEU A 5 35.67 -43.95 19.10
N GLU A 6 35.10 -44.10 17.90
CA GLU A 6 34.32 -43.07 17.23
C GLU A 6 32.96 -42.85 17.92
N GLN A 7 32.35 -43.92 18.43
CA GLN A 7 31.17 -43.84 19.29
C GLN A 7 31.48 -43.13 20.61
N LEU A 8 32.62 -43.46 21.25
CA LEU A 8 33.06 -42.78 22.47
C LEU A 8 33.36 -41.30 22.22
N CYS A 9 34.06 -40.96 21.14
CA CYS A 9 34.32 -39.57 20.76
C CYS A 9 33.02 -38.79 20.54
N SER A 10 32.04 -39.38 19.87
CA SER A 10 30.72 -38.78 19.65
C SER A 10 30.01 -38.51 20.97
N HIS A 11 30.00 -39.48 21.88
CA HIS A 11 29.38 -39.35 23.20
C HIS A 11 30.05 -38.28 24.07
N VAL A 12 31.38 -38.23 24.06
CA VAL A 12 32.15 -37.21 24.79
C VAL A 12 31.89 -35.82 24.20
N ASN A 13 31.89 -35.68 22.88
CA ASN A 13 31.59 -34.43 22.20
C ASN A 13 30.17 -33.94 22.48
N GLU A 14 29.19 -34.85 22.53
CA GLU A 14 27.82 -34.54 22.91
C GLU A 14 27.75 -33.99 24.34
N LYS A 15 28.42 -34.65 25.30
CA LYS A 15 28.51 -34.16 26.70
C LYS A 15 29.18 -32.80 26.79
N ILE A 16 30.28 -32.59 26.06
CA ILE A 16 30.96 -31.28 25.97
C ILE A 16 30.00 -30.23 25.40
N GLY A 17 29.26 -30.56 24.33
CA GLY A 17 28.25 -29.70 23.73
C GLY A 17 27.14 -29.32 24.71
N ASN A 18 26.65 -30.29 25.47
CA ASN A 18 25.61 -30.07 26.50
C ASN A 18 26.11 -29.15 27.62
N ILE A 19 27.36 -29.33 28.08
CA ILE A 19 28.00 -28.44 29.05
C ILE A 19 28.12 -27.01 28.50
N LYS A 20 28.55 -26.84 27.24
CA LYS A 20 28.62 -25.52 26.60
C LYS A 20 27.25 -24.84 26.51
N LYS A 21 26.20 -25.58 26.15
CA LYS A 21 24.82 -25.05 26.11
C LYS A 21 24.34 -24.62 27.50
N THR A 22 24.55 -25.44 28.53
CA THR A 22 24.13 -25.11 29.90
C THR A 22 24.90 -23.91 30.46
N LEU A 23 26.19 -23.80 30.18
CA LEU A 23 26.98 -22.61 30.52
C LEU A 23 26.43 -21.35 29.84
N SER A 24 26.12 -21.44 28.54
CA SER A 24 25.55 -20.31 27.79
C SER A 24 24.20 -19.87 28.36
N LEU A 25 23.32 -20.83 28.68
CA LEU A 25 22.02 -20.55 29.31
C LEU A 25 22.18 -19.87 30.68
N ARG A 26 23.14 -20.33 31.50
CA ARG A 26 23.45 -19.70 32.77
C ARG A 26 23.93 -18.26 32.58
N ASN A 27 24.83 -18.04 31.61
CA ASN A 27 25.39 -16.71 31.34
C ASN A 27 24.28 -15.72 30.94
N LEU A 28 23.31 -16.13 30.12
CA LEU A 28 22.16 -15.28 29.76
C LEU A 28 21.35 -14.80 30.98
N GLY A 29 21.25 -15.63 32.03
CA GLY A 29 20.52 -15.28 33.26
C GLY A 29 21.34 -14.48 34.28
N GLN A 30 22.65 -14.69 34.32
CA GLN A 30 23.54 -14.06 35.31
C GLN A 30 24.16 -12.75 34.82
N GLU A 31 24.49 -12.64 33.54
CA GLU A 31 25.12 -11.46 32.97
C GLU A 31 24.09 -10.34 32.77
N PRO A 32 24.19 -9.21 33.50
CA PRO A 32 23.15 -8.17 33.46
C PRO A 32 22.98 -7.55 32.07
N ALA A 33 24.07 -7.43 31.30
CA ALA A 33 24.04 -6.85 29.96
C ALA A 33 23.21 -7.73 29.00
N LEU A 34 23.49 -9.03 28.94
CA LEU A 34 22.74 -9.97 28.11
C LEU A 34 21.29 -10.10 28.57
N ARG A 35 21.05 -10.15 29.88
CA ARG A 35 19.69 -10.16 30.43
C ARG A 35 18.89 -8.94 30.01
N ASN A 36 19.49 -7.74 30.08
CA ASN A 36 18.83 -6.51 29.65
C ASN A 36 18.53 -6.52 28.15
N ILE A 37 19.44 -7.03 27.31
CA ILE A 37 19.19 -7.18 25.88
C ILE A 37 18.03 -8.15 25.63
N LEU A 38 18.01 -9.30 26.30
CA LEU A 38 16.93 -10.28 26.17
C LEU A 38 15.58 -9.71 26.61
N SER A 39 15.54 -8.94 27.71
CA SER A 39 14.32 -8.25 28.16
C SER A 39 13.85 -7.19 27.17
N LYS A 40 14.77 -6.44 26.55
CA LYS A 40 14.41 -5.49 25.47
C LYS A 40 13.81 -6.19 24.27
N ILE A 41 14.43 -7.29 23.82
CA ILE A 41 13.89 -8.12 22.73
C ILE A 41 12.49 -8.63 23.09
N GLY A 42 12.30 -9.12 24.32
CA GLY A 42 10.99 -9.57 24.80
C GLY A 42 9.94 -8.45 24.76
N ALA A 43 10.29 -7.25 25.22
CA ALA A 43 9.39 -6.09 25.17
C ALA A 43 9.06 -5.66 23.73
N GLU A 44 10.05 -5.62 22.84
CA GLU A 44 9.84 -5.30 21.42
C GLU A 44 8.94 -6.33 20.73
N ILE A 45 9.08 -7.62 21.05
CA ILE A 45 8.20 -8.67 20.51
C ILE A 45 6.74 -8.45 20.93
N ILE A 46 6.50 -8.04 22.17
CA ILE A 46 5.14 -7.72 22.66
C ILE A 46 4.56 -6.55 21.85
N ILE A 47 5.33 -5.48 21.68
CA ILE A 47 4.91 -4.30 20.91
C ILE A 47 4.61 -4.68 19.45
N VAL A 48 5.46 -5.49 18.83
CA VAL A 48 5.23 -5.98 17.45
C VAL A 48 3.93 -6.78 17.37
N ASN A 49 3.64 -7.63 18.35
CA ASN A 49 2.39 -8.39 18.39
C ASN A 49 1.15 -7.49 18.50
N GLU A 50 1.21 -6.46 19.35
CA GLU A 50 0.13 -5.48 19.48
C GLU A 50 -0.10 -4.70 18.17
N LEU A 51 0.98 -4.24 17.53
CA LEU A 51 0.91 -3.57 16.22
C LEU A 51 0.34 -4.48 15.12
N LEU A 52 0.63 -5.78 15.16
CA LEU A 52 0.05 -6.74 14.22
C LEU A 52 -1.46 -6.89 14.41
N ASN A 53 -1.94 -6.89 15.66
CA ASN A 53 -3.38 -6.92 15.95
C ASN A 53 -4.07 -5.65 15.45
N GLU A 54 -3.49 -4.47 15.69
CA GLU A 54 -4.02 -3.21 15.16
C GLU A 54 -4.04 -3.21 13.62
N PHE A 55 -2.98 -3.71 12.99
CA PHE A 55 -2.91 -3.82 11.54
C PHE A 55 -3.98 -4.76 10.98
N GLU A 56 -4.26 -5.88 11.65
CA GLU A 56 -5.33 -6.80 11.26
C GLU A 56 -6.71 -6.12 11.27
N LEU A 57 -7.00 -5.33 12.32
CA LEU A 57 -8.23 -4.55 12.40
C LEU A 57 -8.34 -3.50 11.28
N GLU A 58 -7.24 -2.80 10.97
CA GLU A 58 -7.22 -1.81 9.89
C GLU A 58 -7.45 -2.45 8.52
N ILE A 59 -6.88 -3.64 8.28
CA ILE A 59 -7.13 -4.41 7.06
C ILE A 59 -8.60 -4.78 6.93
N GLN A 60 -9.21 -5.30 8.00
CA GLN A 60 -10.65 -5.65 8.00
C GLN A 60 -11.53 -4.42 7.71
N TYR A 61 -11.21 -3.27 8.31
CA TYR A 61 -11.94 -2.02 8.05
C TYR A 61 -11.80 -1.57 6.59
N GLN A 62 -10.60 -1.65 6.02
CA GLN A 62 -10.34 -1.27 4.64
C GLN A 62 -11.04 -2.21 3.66
N GLU A 63 -11.09 -3.52 3.94
CA GLU A 63 -11.83 -4.50 3.14
C GLU A 63 -13.34 -4.22 3.12
N GLN A 64 -13.93 -3.94 4.29
CA GLN A 64 -15.35 -3.56 4.39
C GLN A 64 -15.64 -2.27 3.61
N THR A 65 -14.80 -1.25 3.80
CA THR A 65 -14.95 0.03 3.09
C THR A 65 -14.84 -0.14 1.58
N ASN A 66 -13.93 -0.98 1.11
CA ASN A 66 -13.78 -1.28 -0.32
C ASN A 66 -15.01 -2.03 -0.87
N ALA A 67 -15.59 -2.95 -0.10
CA ALA A 67 -16.82 -3.64 -0.48
C ALA A 67 -17.98 -2.65 -0.66
N SER A 68 -18.21 -1.75 0.32
CA SER A 68 -19.25 -0.73 0.21
C SER A 68 -19.00 0.26 -0.94
N LEU A 69 -17.75 0.64 -1.19
CA LEU A 69 -17.41 1.50 -2.32
C LEU A 69 -17.73 0.84 -3.65
N LYS A 70 -17.50 -0.48 -3.76
CA LYS A 70 -17.83 -1.25 -4.95
C LYS A 70 -19.34 -1.27 -5.21
N GLU A 71 -20.14 -1.53 -4.18
CA GLU A 71 -21.62 -1.50 -4.28
C GLU A 71 -22.12 -0.13 -4.78
N LEU A 72 -21.54 0.96 -4.28
CA LEU A 72 -21.88 2.31 -4.74
C LEU A 72 -21.51 2.54 -6.22
N CYS A 73 -20.33 2.07 -6.64
CA CYS A 73 -19.92 2.15 -8.04
C CYS A 73 -20.86 1.34 -8.95
N ASP A 74 -21.26 0.14 -8.53
CA ASP A 74 -22.17 -0.72 -9.29
C ASP A 74 -23.55 -0.04 -9.45
N SER A 75 -24.07 0.57 -8.37
CA SER A 75 -25.33 1.35 -8.41
C SER A 75 -25.23 2.56 -9.33
N LEU A 76 -24.13 3.32 -9.29
CA LEU A 76 -23.95 4.50 -10.13
C LEU A 76 -23.81 4.13 -11.61
N GLU A 77 -23.22 2.96 -11.90
CA GLU A 77 -23.12 2.45 -13.26
C GLU A 77 -24.51 2.09 -13.81
N GLU A 78 -25.40 1.58 -12.97
CA GLU A 78 -26.80 1.32 -13.33
C GLU A 78 -27.55 2.62 -13.65
N ASP A 79 -27.43 3.63 -12.78
CA ASP A 79 -28.02 4.96 -13.01
C ASP A 79 -27.51 5.60 -14.32
N PHE A 80 -26.22 5.43 -14.64
CA PHE A 80 -25.64 5.94 -15.88
C PHE A 80 -26.27 5.27 -17.12
N LYS A 81 -26.49 3.96 -17.07
CA LYS A 81 -27.16 3.21 -18.15
C LYS A 81 -28.59 3.69 -18.35
N ASP A 82 -29.32 3.98 -17.27
CA ASP A 82 -30.68 4.52 -17.34
C ASP A 82 -30.72 5.92 -17.96
N VAL A 83 -29.80 6.80 -17.58
CA VAL A 83 -29.68 8.13 -18.18
C VAL A 83 -29.30 8.06 -19.66
N GLU A 84 -28.40 7.15 -20.04
CA GLU A 84 -28.02 6.94 -21.43
C GLU A 84 -29.19 6.42 -22.26
N HIS A 85 -29.94 5.46 -21.73
CA HIS A 85 -31.17 4.97 -22.35
C HIS A 85 -32.21 6.08 -22.51
N LEU A 86 -32.38 6.95 -21.51
CA LEU A 86 -33.32 8.07 -21.59
C LEU A 86 -32.90 9.10 -22.66
N LYS A 87 -31.60 9.40 -22.76
CA LYS A 87 -31.01 10.28 -23.78
C LYS A 87 -31.25 9.75 -25.19
N ASP A 88 -31.11 8.44 -25.40
CA ASP A 88 -31.25 7.82 -26.72
C ASP A 88 -32.72 7.66 -27.17
N ASN A 89 -33.66 7.71 -26.21
CA ASN A 89 -35.09 7.50 -26.46
C ASN A 89 -35.93 8.79 -26.33
N ILE A 90 -35.35 9.97 -26.51
CA ILE A 90 -36.10 11.23 -26.44
C ILE A 90 -37.06 11.34 -27.64
N PRO A 91 -38.38 11.46 -27.41
CA PRO A 91 -39.35 11.63 -28.49
C PRO A 91 -39.10 12.92 -29.29
N SER A 92 -39.21 12.82 -30.62
CA SER A 92 -38.93 13.91 -31.57
C SER A 92 -39.83 15.14 -31.45
N HIS A 93 -40.91 15.07 -30.67
CA HIS A 93 -41.88 16.14 -30.45
C HIS A 93 -41.69 16.89 -29.11
N LEU A 94 -40.68 16.51 -28.31
CA LEU A 94 -40.28 17.26 -27.11
C LEU A 94 -39.36 18.43 -27.48
N PRO A 95 -39.37 19.55 -26.72
CA PRO A 95 -38.50 20.69 -27.00
C PRO A 95 -37.02 20.29 -26.91
N GLN A 96 -36.34 20.25 -28.07
CA GLN A 96 -34.90 20.01 -28.10
C GLN A 96 -34.18 21.28 -27.64
N VAL A 97 -33.58 21.24 -26.46
CA VAL A 97 -32.68 22.31 -26.00
C VAL A 97 -31.47 22.30 -26.93
N ALA A 98 -31.38 23.30 -27.81
CA ALA A 98 -30.30 23.45 -28.76
C ALA A 98 -28.98 23.73 -28.03
N ALA A 99 -28.18 22.71 -27.78
CA ALA A 99 -26.81 22.84 -27.31
C ALA A 99 -25.83 22.70 -28.47
N THR A 100 -25.80 23.69 -29.36
CA THR A 100 -24.58 24.11 -30.06
C THR A 100 -24.65 25.60 -30.34
N GLN A 101 -23.75 26.34 -29.68
CA GLN A 101 -23.34 27.76 -29.85
C GLN A 101 -23.57 28.63 -28.61
N SER A 102 -22.76 28.41 -27.55
CA SER A 102 -22.33 29.48 -26.64
C SER A 102 -21.07 29.04 -25.87
N LEU A 103 -20.05 28.61 -26.60
CA LEU A 103 -18.66 28.74 -26.18
C LEU A 103 -18.16 29.98 -26.90
N VAL A 104 -18.22 31.14 -26.25
CA VAL A 104 -17.31 32.31 -26.38
C VAL A 104 -17.95 33.48 -25.62
N ASN A 105 -17.26 33.91 -24.57
CA ASN A 105 -17.32 35.20 -23.87
C ASN A 105 -18.53 35.52 -22.98
N GLU A 106 -18.37 35.33 -21.67
CA GLU A 106 -18.48 36.47 -20.75
C GLU A 106 -17.62 36.23 -19.50
N SER A 107 -16.50 36.94 -19.47
CA SER A 107 -15.61 37.09 -18.32
C SER A 107 -16.25 37.96 -17.24
N GLU A 108 -15.92 37.62 -15.99
CA GLU A 108 -15.86 38.53 -14.83
C GLU A 108 -17.09 39.40 -14.55
N ARG A 109 -17.82 39.07 -13.46
CA ARG A 109 -17.99 40.01 -12.35
C ARG A 109 -18.53 39.33 -11.09
N ASN A 110 -17.72 39.49 -10.06
CA ASN A 110 -17.86 39.16 -8.66
C ASN A 110 -18.96 40.03 -8.00
N LEU A 111 -19.83 39.45 -7.16
CA LEU A 111 -20.41 40.17 -6.01
C LEU A 111 -20.74 39.20 -4.87
N GLN A 112 -20.01 39.41 -3.77
CA GLN A 112 -20.10 38.91 -2.41
C GLN A 112 -21.46 38.45 -1.83
N GLU A 113 -21.37 37.29 -1.14
CA GLU A 113 -21.94 36.84 0.16
C GLU A 113 -22.44 37.92 1.17
N PRO A 114 -23.14 37.60 2.31
CA PRO A 114 -23.19 36.31 3.02
C PRO A 114 -24.54 35.90 3.67
N VAL A 115 -24.77 34.59 3.90
CA VAL A 115 -25.35 34.14 5.19
C VAL A 115 -24.65 32.86 5.66
N LYS A 116 -24.16 32.98 6.89
CA LYS A 116 -23.33 32.12 7.71
C LYS A 116 -24.18 31.04 8.41
N VAL A 117 -23.88 29.75 8.20
CA VAL A 117 -24.10 28.71 9.22
C VAL A 117 -22.97 27.68 9.13
N GLU A 118 -22.19 27.69 10.20
CA GLU A 118 -21.29 26.70 10.81
C GLU A 118 -20.67 25.55 9.97
N GLU A 119 -19.34 25.59 9.99
CA GLU A 119 -18.39 24.50 9.73
C GLU A 119 -18.68 23.27 10.62
N PRO A 120 -18.42 22.06 10.10
CA PRO A 120 -17.51 21.20 10.85
C PRO A 120 -16.38 20.68 9.96
N VAL A 121 -15.18 21.17 10.27
CA VAL A 121 -13.88 20.48 10.28
C VAL A 121 -13.67 19.39 9.21
N PRO A 122 -12.81 19.62 8.19
CA PRO A 122 -12.44 18.60 7.23
C PRO A 122 -11.59 17.50 7.90
N ALA A 123 -12.23 16.38 8.21
CA ALA A 123 -11.55 15.18 8.66
C ALA A 123 -10.75 14.54 7.51
N LYS A 124 -9.45 14.38 7.76
CA LYS A 124 -8.47 13.46 7.17
C LYS A 124 -8.35 13.44 5.63
N LYS A 125 -7.29 14.10 5.15
CA LYS A 125 -6.69 13.89 3.81
C LYS A 125 -6.58 12.38 3.51
N PRO A 126 -7.02 11.89 2.34
CA PRO A 126 -6.76 10.51 1.94
C PRO A 126 -5.25 10.28 1.93
N SER A 127 -4.82 9.14 2.50
CA SER A 127 -3.42 8.75 2.50
C SER A 127 -2.89 8.77 1.07
N LYS A 128 -1.66 9.27 0.90
CA LYS A 128 -1.05 9.49 -0.43
C LYS A 128 -0.92 8.21 -1.26
N GLU A 129 -0.94 7.05 -0.61
CA GLU A 129 -0.98 5.70 -1.21
C GLU A 129 -2.21 5.48 -2.10
N GLN A 130 -3.37 6.03 -1.72
CA GLN A 130 -4.59 5.93 -2.52
C GLN A 130 -4.50 6.67 -3.87
N ARG A 131 -3.49 7.52 -4.08
CA ARG A 131 -3.40 8.36 -5.29
C ARG A 131 -2.94 7.59 -6.52
N ILE A 132 -2.02 6.63 -6.38
CA ILE A 132 -1.49 5.87 -7.53
C ILE A 132 -2.62 5.06 -8.19
N ILE A 133 -3.37 4.31 -7.38
CA ILE A 133 -4.51 3.51 -7.84
C ILE A 133 -5.61 4.42 -8.42
N LYS A 134 -5.89 5.56 -7.79
CA LYS A 134 -6.85 6.54 -8.30
C LYS A 134 -6.46 7.13 -9.65
N ILE A 135 -5.17 7.40 -9.91
CA ILE A 135 -4.70 7.96 -11.19
C ILE A 135 -4.85 6.95 -12.33
N MET A 136 -4.55 5.66 -12.09
CA MET A 136 -4.61 4.63 -13.13
C MET A 136 -6.04 4.34 -13.63
N HIS A 137 -7.05 4.51 -12.76
CA HIS A 137 -8.45 4.26 -13.08
C HIS A 137 -9.25 5.53 -13.39
N GLN A 138 -8.63 6.72 -13.30
CA GLN A 138 -9.32 7.98 -13.60
C GLN A 138 -9.56 8.12 -15.12
N PRO A 139 -10.75 8.59 -15.56
CA PRO A 139 -10.99 8.90 -16.96
C PRO A 139 -9.95 9.89 -17.50
N LYS A 140 -9.33 9.58 -18.66
CA LYS A 140 -8.26 10.39 -19.26
C LYS A 140 -8.65 11.85 -19.52
N ALA A 141 -9.94 12.10 -19.79
CA ALA A 141 -10.49 13.43 -20.00
C ALA A 141 -10.55 14.29 -18.71
N SER A 142 -10.56 13.65 -17.54
CA SER A 142 -10.65 14.29 -16.22
C SER A 142 -9.27 14.56 -15.59
N MET A 143 -8.19 14.02 -16.13
CA MET A 143 -6.85 14.15 -15.54
C MET A 143 -6.26 15.55 -15.75
N ASN A 144 -5.68 16.12 -14.69
CA ASN A 144 -4.81 17.29 -14.79
C ASN A 144 -3.44 16.92 -15.42
N SER A 145 -2.64 17.93 -15.79
CA SER A 145 -1.35 17.73 -16.45
C SER A 145 -0.37 16.87 -15.66
N VAL A 146 -0.34 17.01 -14.33
CA VAL A 146 0.53 16.23 -13.42
C VAL A 146 0.13 14.76 -13.39
N ASN A 147 -1.17 14.47 -13.21
CA ASN A 147 -1.71 13.11 -13.19
C ASN A 147 -1.53 12.43 -14.54
N ARG A 148 -1.66 13.17 -15.65
CA ARG A 148 -1.44 12.63 -17.00
C ARG A 148 0.02 12.22 -17.21
N ASN A 149 0.97 13.00 -16.70
CA ASN A 149 2.40 12.65 -16.74
C ASN A 149 2.69 11.40 -15.89
N LEU A 150 2.09 11.30 -14.69
CA LEU A 150 2.19 10.12 -13.83
C LEU A 150 1.60 8.88 -14.49
N TYR A 151 0.42 9.00 -15.11
CA TYR A 151 -0.21 7.93 -15.86
C TYR A 151 0.72 7.39 -16.97
N HIS A 152 1.31 8.28 -17.77
CA HIS A 152 2.27 7.87 -18.79
C HIS A 152 3.52 7.21 -18.20
N ARG A 153 4.02 7.71 -17.06
CA ARG A 153 5.14 7.07 -16.34
C ARG A 153 4.77 5.63 -15.95
N PHE A 154 3.63 5.43 -15.28
CA PHE A 154 3.19 4.11 -14.82
C PHE A 154 3.04 3.11 -15.97
N ILE A 155 2.44 3.54 -17.09
CA ILE A 155 2.30 2.70 -18.28
C ILE A 155 3.67 2.35 -18.90
N ASN A 156 4.59 3.30 -18.96
CA ASN A 156 5.94 3.06 -19.49
C ASN A 156 6.80 2.17 -18.58
N GLU A 157 6.54 2.25 -17.27
CA GLU A 157 7.22 1.43 -16.28
C GLU A 157 6.62 0.02 -16.21
N GLU A 158 5.42 -0.24 -16.72
CA GLU A 158 4.85 -1.58 -16.72
C GLU A 158 5.66 -2.55 -17.60
N THR A 159 5.82 -3.80 -17.14
CA THR A 159 6.51 -4.88 -17.88
C THR A 159 5.60 -6.10 -18.00
N LYS A 160 5.98 -7.06 -18.85
CA LYS A 160 5.25 -8.33 -18.98
C LYS A 160 5.11 -9.06 -17.64
N ASP A 161 6.12 -8.97 -16.79
CA ASP A 161 6.18 -9.64 -15.49
C ASP A 161 5.37 -8.93 -14.39
N THR A 162 4.99 -7.67 -14.61
CA THR A 162 4.18 -6.87 -13.67
C THR A 162 2.77 -6.62 -14.17
N LYS A 163 2.42 -7.16 -15.35
CA LYS A 163 1.09 -6.96 -15.93
C LYS A 163 0.02 -7.56 -15.03
N GLY A 164 -0.99 -6.77 -14.71
CA GLY A 164 -2.10 -7.18 -13.82
C GLY A 164 -1.73 -7.33 -12.36
N HIS A 165 -0.52 -6.90 -11.94
CA HIS A 165 -0.11 -6.87 -10.55
C HIS A 165 0.11 -5.43 -10.09
N TYR A 166 -0.16 -5.17 -8.81
CA TYR A 166 0.17 -3.88 -8.21
C TYR A 166 1.67 -3.82 -7.95
N PHE A 167 2.35 -2.79 -8.46
CA PHE A 167 3.76 -2.58 -8.19
C PHE A 167 4.06 -1.12 -7.89
N ILE A 168 5.12 -0.90 -7.13
CA ILE A 168 5.66 0.44 -6.85
C ILE A 168 7.15 0.47 -7.20
N VAL A 169 7.64 1.63 -7.58
CA VAL A 169 9.07 1.88 -7.82
C VAL A 169 9.63 2.85 -6.79
N GLU A 170 10.95 2.96 -6.69
CA GLU A 170 11.60 3.85 -5.71
C GLU A 170 11.16 5.32 -5.86
N ALA A 171 10.85 5.76 -7.08
CA ALA A 171 10.31 7.11 -7.35
C ALA A 171 8.96 7.33 -6.66
N ASP A 172 8.08 6.33 -6.66
CA ASP A 172 6.77 6.40 -6.00
C ASP A 172 6.92 6.53 -4.49
N ILE A 173 7.90 5.84 -3.90
CA ILE A 173 8.18 5.92 -2.47
C ILE A 173 8.60 7.35 -2.10
N LYS A 174 9.45 7.98 -2.91
CA LYS A 174 9.87 9.38 -2.72
C LYS A 174 8.72 10.36 -2.91
N GLU A 175 7.81 10.08 -3.85
CA GLU A 175 6.73 10.99 -4.25
C GLU A 175 5.50 10.90 -3.33
N PHE A 176 5.12 9.69 -2.94
CA PHE A 176 3.88 9.42 -2.22
C PHE A 176 4.09 9.13 -0.74
N THR A 177 5.31 8.89 -0.26
CA THR A 177 5.58 8.60 1.16
C THR A 177 6.56 9.61 1.77
N THR A 178 6.70 9.58 3.09
CA THR A 178 7.77 10.30 3.82
C THR A 178 9.01 9.42 4.01
N LEU A 179 9.01 8.19 3.50
CA LEU A 179 10.09 7.23 3.66
C LEU A 179 11.26 7.58 2.76
N LYS A 180 12.47 7.44 3.30
CA LYS A 180 13.72 7.57 2.53
C LYS A 180 14.21 6.17 2.17
N PRO A 181 14.61 5.91 0.92
CA PRO A 181 15.17 4.62 0.50
C PRO A 181 16.63 4.47 0.96
N ASP A 182 16.83 4.47 2.28
CA ASP A 182 18.13 4.29 2.92
C ASP A 182 18.44 2.81 3.19
N LYS A 183 19.58 2.52 3.84
CA LYS A 183 19.94 1.12 4.18
C LYS A 183 18.88 0.44 5.05
N ARG A 184 18.25 1.17 5.98
CA ARG A 184 17.21 0.64 6.86
C ARG A 184 15.98 0.25 6.06
N PHE A 185 15.57 1.08 5.10
CA PHE A 185 14.46 0.79 4.20
C PHE A 185 14.70 -0.51 3.40
N HIS A 186 15.91 -0.73 2.87
CA HIS A 186 16.23 -1.96 2.15
C HIS A 186 16.25 -3.21 3.06
N VAL A 187 16.65 -3.08 4.33
CA VAL A 187 16.51 -4.16 5.31
C VAL A 187 15.04 -4.51 5.52
N ILE A 188 14.15 -3.52 5.64
CA ILE A 188 12.71 -3.73 5.77
C ILE A 188 12.15 -4.42 4.52
N LEU A 189 12.53 -3.98 3.31
CA LEU A 189 12.13 -4.66 2.07
C LEU A 189 12.56 -6.12 2.02
N ASN A 190 13.79 -6.44 2.47
CA ASN A 190 14.25 -7.83 2.55
C ASN A 190 13.41 -8.67 3.51
N ILE A 191 13.01 -8.10 4.65
CA ILE A 191 12.11 -8.76 5.60
C ILE A 191 10.75 -8.99 4.94
N LEU A 192 10.15 -7.97 4.31
CA LEU A 192 8.86 -8.08 3.63
C LEU A 192 8.88 -9.11 2.50
N ARG A 193 9.99 -9.19 1.76
CA ARG A 193 10.22 -10.20 0.74
C ARG A 193 10.31 -11.61 1.33
N HIS A 194 11.02 -11.78 2.45
CA HIS A 194 11.10 -13.06 3.14
C HIS A 194 9.73 -13.52 3.67
N CYS A 195 8.93 -12.57 4.15
CA CYS A 195 7.54 -12.79 4.59
C CYS A 195 6.55 -12.95 3.43
N ARG A 196 7.01 -12.95 2.17
CA ARG A 196 6.17 -13.06 0.96
C ARG A 196 5.08 -11.99 0.82
N ARG A 197 5.29 -10.80 1.41
CA ARG A 197 4.37 -9.66 1.24
C ARG A 197 4.63 -8.86 -0.03
N LEU A 198 5.83 -9.00 -0.60
CA LEU A 198 6.19 -8.39 -1.88
C LEU A 198 7.25 -9.24 -2.59
N SER A 199 7.37 -9.02 -3.90
CA SER A 199 8.41 -9.59 -4.74
C SER A 199 9.11 -8.49 -5.56
N GLU A 200 10.28 -8.79 -6.12
CA GLU A 200 11.04 -7.83 -6.94
C GLU A 200 11.07 -8.30 -8.39
N ALA A 201 10.59 -7.46 -9.30
CA ALA A 201 10.77 -7.61 -10.74
C ALA A 201 11.79 -6.58 -11.25
N ARG A 202 12.87 -7.06 -11.88
CA ARG A 202 13.96 -6.21 -12.37
C ARG A 202 14.00 -6.23 -13.89
N GLY A 203 14.00 -5.04 -14.51
CA GLY A 203 14.04 -4.91 -15.96
C GLY A 203 14.23 -3.45 -16.39
N GLY A 204 15.01 -3.21 -17.45
CA GLY A 204 15.26 -1.87 -17.99
C GLY A 204 16.01 -0.93 -17.02
N GLY A 205 16.83 -1.48 -16.12
CA GLY A 205 17.51 -0.71 -15.07
C GLY A 205 16.61 -0.24 -13.93
N LEU A 206 15.35 -0.67 -13.91
CA LEU A 206 14.37 -0.31 -12.89
C LEU A 206 13.96 -1.53 -12.07
N THR A 207 13.91 -1.35 -10.74
CA THR A 207 13.42 -2.35 -9.79
C THR A 207 11.97 -2.01 -9.43
N ARG A 208 11.08 -2.98 -9.62
CA ARG A 208 9.65 -2.90 -9.30
C ARG A 208 9.37 -3.78 -8.10
N TYR A 209 8.77 -3.22 -7.07
CA TYR A 209 8.32 -3.95 -5.90
C TYR A 209 6.86 -4.33 -6.12
N VAL A 210 6.62 -5.58 -6.47
CA VAL A 210 5.30 -6.13 -6.77
C VAL A 210 4.66 -6.57 -5.46
N ILE A 211 3.51 -6.01 -5.13
CA ILE A 211 2.73 -6.37 -3.94
C ILE A 211 2.02 -7.69 -4.26
N THR A 212 2.20 -8.68 -3.38
CA THR A 212 1.68 -10.06 -3.53
C THR A 212 0.56 -10.29 -2.53
#